data_AF-A0A9W9G8K3-F1
#
_entry.id   AF-A0A9W9G8K3-F1
#
_cell.length_a   1.000
_cell.length_b   1.000
_cell.length_c   1.000
_cell.angle_alpha   90.00
_cell.angle_beta   90.00
_cell.angle_gamma   90.00
#
_symmetry.space_group_name_H-M   'P 1'
#
loop_
_entity.id
_entity.type
_entity.pdbx_description
1 polymer ?
#
loop_
_entity_poly.entity_id
_entity_poly.type
_entity_poly.pdbx_seq_one_letter_code
_entity_poly.pdbx_strand_id
1 'polypeptide(L)'
;MYGMSVSCSAEGGMAGFGVHFRRKSGVITQHTSSIWQGTYGDCILHIRFKPEEQITAIWVIYYDGIFDHPYLRIQSSEGISFDLAPGLPKSQTGTHLLADACRGIILGIYYENSLGTSLRTSSFGAFQDPEAVLEKQNKPISLLPDYRRMLPRLGGSPWARFSSQAIFENVSFLETCSIGSRCKGMMLTCLDGHEKVLGQWHEDTLTENVTIRRLDPLHHQGLCLFLSHGNEFPYVERVELQPFNRSGGSSHLSTQEKVEIYYGSRIRGNRIAQVSSAR
;
A
#
# COMPACT_ATOMS: atom_id res chain seq x y z
N MET A 1 -2.22 10.69 -13.85
CA MET A 1 -1.69 9.61 -12.99
C MET A 1 -2.83 9.11 -12.12
N TYR A 2 -2.94 7.80 -11.87
CA TYR A 2 -3.94 7.25 -10.93
C TYR A 2 -3.34 6.36 -9.84
N GLY A 3 -2.05 6.05 -9.91
CA GLY A 3 -1.40 5.27 -8.88
C GLY A 3 0.11 5.29 -9.01
N MET A 4 0.77 4.79 -7.96
CA MET A 4 2.21 4.55 -7.92
C MET A 4 2.47 3.20 -7.28
N SER A 5 3.51 2.53 -7.78
CA SER A 5 4.07 1.34 -7.15
C SER A 5 5.52 1.55 -6.78
N VAL A 6 5.93 0.91 -5.70
CA VAL A 6 7.32 0.82 -5.28
C VAL A 6 7.67 -0.63 -5.02
N SER A 7 8.76 -1.06 -5.62
CA SER A 7 9.37 -2.36 -5.44
C SER A 7 10.46 -2.24 -4.39
N CYS A 8 10.37 -3.02 -3.31
CA CYS A 8 11.37 -3.07 -2.25
C CYS A 8 12.16 -4.39 -2.34
N SER A 9 13.47 -4.30 -2.11
CA SER A 9 14.34 -5.49 -2.01
C SER A 9 14.22 -6.13 -0.61
N ALA A 10 14.31 -7.46 -0.55
CA ALA A 10 14.45 -8.19 0.72
C ALA A 10 15.72 -7.78 1.49
N GLU A 11 16.74 -7.29 0.78
CA GLU A 11 18.00 -6.78 1.34
C GLU A 11 17.91 -5.30 1.77
N GLY A 12 16.71 -4.72 1.70
CA GLY A 12 16.46 -3.31 1.99
C GLY A 12 16.67 -2.38 0.79
N GLY A 13 16.01 -1.24 0.85
CA GLY A 13 16.02 -0.19 -0.16
C GLY A 13 14.92 -0.33 -1.21
N MET A 14 14.73 0.75 -1.96
CA MET A 14 13.89 0.73 -3.14
C MET A 14 14.67 0.13 -4.34
N ALA A 15 14.12 -0.93 -4.90
CA ALA A 15 14.68 -1.66 -6.04
C ALA A 15 14.09 -1.16 -7.38
N GLY A 16 12.87 -0.64 -7.36
CA GLY A 16 12.23 -0.03 -8.52
C GLY A 16 10.98 0.77 -8.15
N PHE A 17 10.49 1.56 -9.09
CA PHE A 17 9.22 2.28 -8.96
C PHE A 17 8.45 2.26 -10.27
N GLY A 18 7.13 2.32 -10.13
CA GLY A 18 6.18 2.36 -11.22
C GLY A 18 5.23 3.53 -11.05
N VAL A 19 4.91 4.22 -12.15
CA VAL A 19 3.84 5.22 -12.19
C VAL A 19 2.75 4.71 -13.11
N HIS A 20 1.51 4.75 -12.62
CA HIS A 20 0.35 4.21 -13.32
C HIS A 20 -0.54 5.33 -13.85
N PHE A 21 -0.89 5.21 -15.13
CA PHE A 21 -1.70 6.17 -15.87
C PHE A 21 -2.97 5.49 -16.37
N ARG A 22 -4.10 6.19 -16.25
CA ARG A 22 -5.38 5.76 -16.76
C ARG A 22 -5.71 6.71 -17.89
N ARG A 23 -5.86 6.19 -19.10
CA ARG A 23 -6.25 7.02 -20.24
C ARG A 23 -7.73 7.35 -20.10
N LYS A 24 -8.09 8.64 -20.23
CA LYS A 24 -9.49 9.05 -20.42
C LYS A 24 -9.92 8.57 -21.81
N SER A 25 -10.41 7.34 -21.88
CA SER A 25 -11.02 6.75 -23.07
C SER A 25 -12.53 7.01 -23.00
N GLY A 26 -13.12 7.54 -24.07
CA GLY A 26 -14.58 7.61 -24.22
C GLY A 26 -15.24 6.24 -24.46
N VAL A 27 -14.44 5.18 -24.55
CA VAL A 27 -14.87 3.77 -24.69
C VAL A 27 -14.74 3.08 -23.33
N ILE A 28 -15.74 2.23 -23.01
CA ILE A 28 -15.97 1.56 -21.71
C ILE A 28 -14.75 0.79 -21.17
N THR A 29 -13.81 0.40 -22.02
CA THR A 29 -12.55 -0.23 -21.59
C THR A 29 -11.52 0.84 -21.20
N GLN A 30 -11.31 1.00 -19.89
CA GLN A 30 -10.24 1.83 -19.36
C GLN A 30 -8.89 1.21 -19.70
N HIS A 31 -8.16 1.79 -20.64
CA HIS A 31 -6.77 1.41 -20.87
C HIS A 31 -5.88 2.02 -19.77
N THR A 32 -5.27 1.14 -18.98
CA THR A 32 -4.19 1.47 -18.07
C THR A 32 -2.85 1.37 -18.81
N SER A 33 -1.91 2.22 -18.43
CA SER A 33 -0.51 2.08 -18.81
C SER A 33 0.37 2.33 -17.59
N SER A 34 1.49 1.63 -17.52
CA SER A 34 2.42 1.70 -16.41
C SER A 34 3.81 1.98 -16.95
N ILE A 35 4.51 2.96 -16.37
CA ILE A 35 5.92 3.20 -16.66
C ILE A 35 6.69 2.72 -15.44
N TRP A 36 7.55 1.73 -15.65
CA TRP A 36 8.38 1.13 -14.61
C TRP A 36 9.84 1.43 -14.82
N GLN A 37 10.54 1.56 -13.72
CA GLN A 37 11.95 1.91 -13.65
C GLN A 37 12.61 1.13 -12.50
N GLY A 38 13.82 0.63 -12.73
CA GLY A 38 14.52 -0.26 -11.80
C GLY A 38 14.09 -1.73 -11.95
N THR A 39 14.23 -2.49 -10.86
CA THR A 39 13.98 -3.93 -10.83
C THR A 39 12.69 -4.26 -10.08
N TYR A 40 11.96 -5.27 -10.59
CA TYR A 40 10.88 -5.90 -9.84
C TYR A 40 11.52 -6.72 -8.72
N GLY A 41 11.25 -6.32 -7.49
CA GLY A 41 11.71 -6.94 -6.27
C GLY A 41 10.61 -7.78 -5.65
N ASP A 42 10.94 -8.40 -4.53
CA ASP A 42 10.09 -9.40 -3.89
C ASP A 42 8.82 -8.82 -3.26
N CYS A 43 8.79 -7.51 -3.07
CA CYS A 43 7.66 -6.82 -2.46
C CYS A 43 7.26 -5.57 -3.23
N ILE A 44 6.01 -5.55 -3.69
CA ILE A 44 5.43 -4.41 -4.37
C ILE A 44 4.42 -3.72 -3.45
N LEU A 45 4.68 -2.44 -3.17
CA LEU A 45 3.75 -1.53 -2.53
C LEU A 45 3.03 -0.75 -3.61
N HIS A 46 1.71 -0.78 -3.59
CA HIS A 46 0.89 -0.06 -4.55
C HIS A 46 -0.03 0.90 -3.82
N ILE A 47 -0.18 2.09 -4.37
CA ILE A 47 -1.14 3.09 -3.93
C ILE A 47 -1.92 3.59 -5.14
N ARG A 48 -3.21 3.88 -4.91
CA ARG A 48 -4.09 4.49 -5.90
C ARG A 48 -4.56 5.85 -5.41
N PHE A 49 -4.68 6.75 -6.37
CA PHE A 49 -5.19 8.09 -6.19
C PHE A 49 -6.60 8.18 -6.76
N LYS A 50 -7.41 9.03 -6.16
CA LYS A 50 -8.71 9.43 -6.70
C LYS A 50 -8.52 10.13 -8.05
N PRO A 51 -9.57 10.18 -8.89
CA PRO A 51 -9.59 11.14 -9.98
C PRO A 51 -9.27 12.53 -9.43
N GLU A 52 -8.33 13.22 -10.09
CA GLU A 52 -7.90 14.60 -9.75
C GLU A 52 -7.13 14.76 -8.43
N GLU A 53 -6.91 13.68 -7.66
CA GLU A 53 -6.02 13.72 -6.51
C GLU A 53 -4.58 13.93 -6.98
N GLN A 54 -3.91 14.90 -6.35
CA GLN A 54 -2.54 15.30 -6.67
C GLN A 54 -1.61 15.00 -5.51
N ILE A 55 -0.33 14.81 -5.81
CA ILE A 55 0.70 14.75 -4.79
C ILE A 55 1.01 16.18 -4.36
N THR A 56 0.85 16.46 -3.06
CA THR A 56 1.07 17.77 -2.47
C THR A 56 2.36 17.87 -1.67
N ALA A 57 2.97 16.75 -1.31
CA ALA A 57 4.31 16.76 -0.74
C ALA A 57 5.01 15.41 -0.89
N ILE A 58 6.34 15.45 -0.97
CA ILE A 58 7.21 14.29 -1.11
C ILE A 58 8.34 14.43 -0.11
N TRP A 59 8.58 13.36 0.65
CA TRP A 59 9.73 13.22 1.53
C TRP A 59 10.52 11.99 1.14
N VAL A 60 11.82 12.06 1.38
CA VAL A 60 12.66 10.87 1.49
C VAL A 60 12.64 10.39 2.92
N ILE A 61 12.58 9.08 3.11
CA ILE A 61 12.76 8.39 4.39
C ILE A 61 14.12 7.69 4.36
N TYR A 62 14.94 7.92 5.37
CA TYR A 62 16.21 7.23 5.58
C TYR A 62 16.15 6.42 6.88
N TYR A 63 16.91 5.32 6.94
CA TYR A 63 16.99 4.48 8.12
C TYR A 63 18.41 4.54 8.70
N ASP A 64 18.52 5.01 9.95
CA ASP A 64 19.80 5.18 10.60
C ASP A 64 20.46 3.81 10.87
N GLY A 65 21.64 3.60 10.26
CA GLY A 65 22.62 2.64 10.75
C GLY A 65 22.92 1.42 9.89
N ILE A 66 22.20 1.13 8.79
CA ILE A 66 22.50 -0.09 8.00
C ILE A 66 22.33 0.09 6.48
N PHE A 67 21.61 1.10 5.97
CA PHE A 67 21.33 1.21 4.54
C PHE A 67 21.30 2.65 4.05
N ASP A 68 22.20 3.00 3.12
CA ASP A 68 22.20 4.26 2.34
C ASP A 68 21.02 4.35 1.34
N HIS A 69 19.97 3.56 1.55
CA HIS A 69 18.92 3.36 0.55
C HIS A 69 17.66 4.10 0.96
N PRO A 70 17.32 5.19 0.26
CA PRO A 70 16.13 5.97 0.58
C PRO A 70 14.85 5.21 0.24
N TYR A 71 13.78 5.56 0.96
CA TYR A 71 12.40 5.26 0.61
C TYR A 71 11.61 6.55 0.42
N LEU A 72 10.36 6.46 -0.04
CA LEU A 72 9.51 7.62 -0.26
C LEU A 72 8.37 7.67 0.74
N ARG A 73 8.06 8.87 1.21
CA ARG A 73 6.74 9.23 1.73
C ARG A 73 6.14 10.25 0.78
N ILE A 74 4.86 10.10 0.49
CA ILE A 74 4.11 11.11 -0.25
C ILE A 74 2.87 11.50 0.53
N GLN A 75 2.40 12.73 0.32
CA GLN A 75 1.11 13.19 0.79
C GLN A 75 0.30 13.68 -0.40
N SER A 76 -1.00 13.40 -0.37
CA SER A 76 -1.92 13.81 -1.42
C SER A 76 -2.73 15.05 -1.05
N SER A 77 -3.44 15.62 -2.02
CA SER A 77 -4.41 16.72 -1.85
C SER A 77 -5.60 16.36 -0.95
N GLU A 78 -5.81 15.08 -0.70
CA GLU A 78 -6.78 14.59 0.29
C GLU A 78 -6.24 14.62 1.71
N GLY A 79 -4.98 15.03 1.90
CA GLY A 79 -4.30 15.04 3.18
C GLY A 79 -3.85 13.65 3.63
N ILE A 80 -3.92 12.64 2.77
CA ILE A 80 -3.52 11.27 3.08
C ILE A 80 -2.02 11.12 2.83
N SER A 81 -1.28 10.59 3.81
CA SER A 81 0.13 10.26 3.67
C SER A 81 0.33 8.77 3.45
N PHE A 82 1.21 8.43 2.52
CA PHE A 82 1.60 7.07 2.17
C PHE A 82 3.09 6.88 2.38
N ASP A 83 3.46 5.89 3.20
CA ASP A 83 4.84 5.46 3.37
C ASP A 83 5.10 4.32 2.39
N LEU A 84 5.86 4.60 1.34
CA LEU A 84 6.33 3.63 0.35
C LEU A 84 7.64 3.01 0.86
N ALA A 85 7.57 2.46 2.07
CA ALA A 85 8.69 1.89 2.80
C ALA A 85 8.22 0.67 3.61
N PRO A 86 9.14 -0.22 3.99
CA PRO A 86 8.88 -1.21 5.01
C PRO A 86 8.43 -0.57 6.34
N GLY A 87 7.87 -1.38 7.23
CA GLY A 87 7.34 -1.00 8.53
C GLY A 87 8.46 -0.70 9.53
N LEU A 88 9.29 0.27 9.20
CA LEU A 88 10.47 0.68 9.95
C LEU A 88 10.09 1.38 11.25
N PRO A 89 10.81 1.14 12.37
CA PRO A 89 10.57 1.85 13.61
C PRO A 89 10.83 3.35 13.47
N LYS A 90 9.87 4.18 13.88
CA LYS A 90 10.00 5.65 13.82
C LYS A 90 11.21 6.20 14.57
N SER A 91 11.66 5.51 15.61
CA SER A 91 12.84 5.89 16.40
C SER A 91 14.16 5.77 15.63
N GLN A 92 14.14 5.13 14.45
CA GLN A 92 15.32 4.87 13.61
C GLN A 92 15.14 5.42 12.19
N THR A 93 14.08 6.19 11.94
CA THR A 93 13.81 6.76 10.62
C THR A 93 13.92 8.27 10.65
N GLY A 94 14.78 8.82 9.81
CA GLY A 94 14.80 10.24 9.47
C GLY A 94 13.93 10.51 8.24
N THR A 95 13.44 11.75 8.12
CA THR A 95 12.77 12.19 6.89
C THR A 95 13.27 13.55 6.42
N HIS A 96 13.42 13.71 5.11
CA HIS A 96 13.80 14.96 4.47
C HIS A 96 12.74 15.36 3.43
N LEU A 97 12.24 16.59 3.50
CA LEU A 97 11.24 17.10 2.55
C LEU A 97 11.93 17.46 1.24
N LEU A 98 11.50 16.86 0.13
CA LEU A 98 12.01 17.17 -1.21
C LEU A 98 11.23 18.30 -1.88
N ALA A 99 9.89 18.19 -1.84
CA ALA A 99 8.99 19.14 -2.49
C ALA A 99 7.65 19.20 -1.75
N ASP A 100 7.02 20.36 -1.77
CA ASP A 100 5.70 20.59 -1.16
C ASP A 100 4.90 21.62 -1.98
N ALA A 101 3.57 21.50 -1.98
CA ALA A 101 2.67 22.33 -2.78
C ALA A 101 2.66 23.82 -2.36
N CYS A 102 3.21 24.17 -1.19
CA CYS A 102 3.35 25.57 -0.79
C CYS A 102 4.48 26.26 -1.58
N ARG A 103 5.39 25.50 -2.22
CA ARG A 103 6.50 26.01 -3.03
C ARG A 103 6.25 25.94 -4.55
N GLY A 104 5.06 25.53 -5.00
CA GLY A 104 4.73 25.31 -6.42
C GLY A 104 4.10 23.94 -6.74
N ILE A 105 3.80 23.66 -8.01
CA ILE A 105 3.23 22.37 -8.44
C ILE A 105 4.33 21.31 -8.58
N ILE A 106 4.14 20.15 -7.93
CA ILE A 106 5.03 18.99 -8.09
C ILE A 106 4.76 18.35 -9.45
N LEU A 107 5.76 18.40 -10.34
CA LEU A 107 5.67 17.86 -11.71
C LEU A 107 6.13 16.41 -11.80
N GLY A 108 7.02 15.97 -10.92
CA GLY A 108 7.53 14.61 -10.94
C GLY A 108 8.61 14.33 -9.92
N ILE A 109 9.07 13.07 -9.94
CA ILE A 109 10.17 12.55 -9.12
C ILE A 109 11.25 12.07 -10.07
N TYR A 110 12.50 12.34 -9.74
CA TYR A 110 13.65 11.68 -10.36
C TYR A 110 14.44 10.93 -9.29
N TYR A 111 15.26 10.00 -9.74
CA TYR A 111 16.03 9.13 -8.89
C TYR A 111 17.36 8.82 -9.57
N GLU A 112 18.38 8.56 -8.76
CA GLU A 112 19.66 8.06 -9.25
C GLU A 112 19.87 6.66 -8.71
N ASN A 113 20.42 5.79 -9.54
CA ASN A 113 20.87 4.47 -9.13
C ASN A 113 22.37 4.51 -8.87
N SER A 114 22.81 3.79 -7.84
CA SER A 114 24.25 3.60 -7.61
C SER A 114 24.87 2.85 -8.79
N LEU A 115 26.01 3.34 -9.29
CA LEU A 115 26.82 2.63 -10.29
C LEU A 115 27.45 1.39 -9.61
N GLY A 116 27.04 0.18 -9.99
CA GLY A 116 27.57 -1.06 -9.42
C GLY A 116 26.73 -2.30 -9.69
N THR A 117 27.10 -3.41 -9.05
CA THR A 117 26.44 -4.73 -9.21
C THR A 117 25.03 -4.80 -8.60
N SER A 118 24.66 -3.85 -7.73
CA SER A 118 23.29 -3.72 -7.22
C SER A 118 22.62 -2.49 -7.84
N LEU A 119 21.63 -2.72 -8.71
CA LEU A 119 20.75 -1.68 -9.28
C LEU A 119 19.78 -1.17 -8.19
N ARG A 120 20.31 -0.42 -7.22
CA ARG A 120 19.54 0.16 -6.12
C ARG A 120 19.46 1.66 -6.26
N THR A 121 18.34 2.23 -5.85
CA THR A 121 18.19 3.69 -5.78
C THR A 121 19.06 4.25 -4.66
N SER A 122 19.92 5.21 -4.99
CA SER A 122 20.82 5.90 -4.06
C SER A 122 20.29 7.26 -3.63
N SER A 123 19.53 7.93 -4.49
CA SER A 123 19.00 9.27 -4.20
C SER A 123 17.65 9.50 -4.88
N PHE A 124 16.89 10.44 -4.34
CA PHE A 124 15.68 10.97 -4.96
C PHE A 124 15.73 12.49 -5.00
N GLY A 125 15.10 13.06 -6.02
CA GLY A 125 14.72 14.44 -6.06
C GLY A 125 13.33 14.61 -6.67
N ALA A 126 12.85 15.85 -6.68
CA ALA A 126 11.55 16.20 -7.23
C ALA A 126 11.67 17.41 -8.15
N PHE A 127 10.88 17.40 -9.24
CA PHE A 127 10.71 18.55 -10.10
C PHE A 127 9.49 19.34 -9.65
N GLN A 128 9.65 20.65 -9.56
CA GLN A 128 8.62 21.55 -9.09
C GLN A 128 8.59 22.82 -9.94
N ASP A 129 7.38 23.24 -10.32
CA ASP A 129 7.13 24.52 -10.97
C ASP A 129 6.73 25.55 -9.91
N PRO A 130 7.61 26.51 -9.56
CA PRO A 130 7.34 27.50 -8.53
C PRO A 130 6.35 28.59 -8.95
N GLU A 131 6.16 28.80 -10.26
CA GLU A 131 5.27 29.85 -10.78
C GLU A 131 3.83 29.38 -10.89
N ALA A 132 3.64 28.06 -11.03
CA ALA A 132 2.33 27.45 -10.96
C ALA A 132 1.82 27.44 -9.50
N VAL A 133 0.94 28.39 -9.18
CA VAL A 133 0.25 28.42 -7.89
C VAL A 133 -0.99 27.54 -7.99
N LEU A 134 -0.97 26.39 -7.31
CA LEU A 134 -2.20 25.67 -6.97
C LEU A 134 -3.04 26.63 -6.11
N GLU A 135 -4.31 26.87 -6.47
CA GLU A 135 -5.24 27.60 -5.60
C GLU A 135 -5.08 27.07 -4.18
N LYS A 136 -4.72 27.95 -3.24
CA LYS A 136 -4.31 27.59 -1.88
C LYS A 136 -5.26 26.55 -1.31
N GLN A 137 -4.83 25.30 -1.28
CA GLN A 137 -5.55 24.27 -0.55
C GLN A 137 -5.35 24.58 0.93
N ASN A 138 -6.30 25.30 1.52
CA ASN A 138 -6.34 25.62 2.95
C ASN A 138 -6.59 24.38 3.83
N LYS A 139 -6.45 23.15 3.30
CA LYS A 139 -6.49 21.95 4.14
C LYS A 139 -5.16 21.91 4.89
N PRO A 140 -5.16 22.04 6.23
CA PRO A 140 -3.94 21.91 7.00
C PRO A 140 -3.32 20.56 6.68
N ILE A 141 -1.99 20.54 6.52
CA ILE A 141 -1.19 19.31 6.45
C ILE A 141 -1.60 18.49 7.67
N SER A 142 -2.35 17.41 7.43
CA SER A 142 -2.78 16.53 8.51
C SER A 142 -1.52 15.99 9.17
N LEU A 143 -1.34 16.32 10.44
CA LEU A 143 -0.26 15.73 11.23
C LEU A 143 -0.40 14.21 11.17
N LEU A 144 0.77 13.56 11.05
CA LEU A 144 0.97 12.13 10.82
C LEU A 144 -0.13 11.27 11.46
N PRO A 145 -0.63 10.22 10.77
CA PRO A 145 -1.52 9.26 11.40
C PRO A 145 -0.93 8.80 12.74
N ASP A 146 -1.70 8.92 13.82
CA ASP A 146 -1.24 8.44 15.12
C ASP A 146 -1.25 6.90 15.12
N TYR A 147 -0.11 6.33 14.75
CA TYR A 147 0.10 4.89 14.71
C TYR A 147 0.15 4.25 16.11
N ARG A 148 0.06 5.01 17.22
CA ARG A 148 0.27 4.49 18.58
C ARG A 148 -0.74 3.41 19.02
N ARG A 149 -1.92 3.35 18.42
CA ARG A 149 -2.93 2.31 18.72
C ARG A 149 -2.71 1.05 17.88
N MET A 150 -1.54 0.41 17.95
CA MET A 150 -1.26 -0.83 17.20
C MET A 150 -1.95 -2.04 17.84
N LEU A 151 -2.77 -2.75 17.06
CA LEU A 151 -3.21 -4.10 17.38
C LEU A 151 -2.01 -5.07 17.36
N PRO A 152 -2.08 -6.23 18.05
CA PRO A 152 -0.98 -7.19 18.11
C PRO A 152 -0.47 -7.54 16.71
N ARG A 153 0.86 -7.52 16.59
CA ARG A 153 1.59 -7.66 15.33
C ARG A 153 1.68 -9.14 14.98
N LEU A 154 1.39 -9.50 13.73
CA LEU A 154 1.85 -10.78 13.19
C LEU A 154 3.39 -10.72 13.15
N GLY A 155 4.10 -11.72 13.68
CA GLY A 155 5.58 -11.76 13.71
C GLY A 155 6.17 -11.71 12.29
N GLY A 156 7.42 -11.29 12.06
CA GLY A 156 7.96 -11.18 10.68
C GLY A 156 9.28 -10.42 10.55
N SER A 157 9.97 -10.50 9.42
CA SER A 157 11.10 -9.58 9.11
C SER A 157 10.58 -8.13 9.02
N PRO A 158 11.26 -7.12 9.61
CA PRO A 158 10.90 -5.71 9.44
C PRO A 158 10.77 -5.26 7.97
N TRP A 159 11.57 -5.86 7.09
CA TRP A 159 11.65 -5.58 5.66
C TRP A 159 10.50 -6.19 4.86
N ALA A 160 9.80 -7.16 5.45
CA ALA A 160 8.62 -7.80 4.89
C ALA A 160 7.30 -7.23 5.45
N ARG A 161 7.39 -6.22 6.33
CA ARG A 161 6.23 -5.59 6.96
C ARG A 161 5.93 -4.30 6.22
N PHE A 162 4.65 -4.05 5.98
CA PHE A 162 4.18 -2.79 5.40
C PHE A 162 2.94 -2.33 6.13
N SER A 163 2.76 -1.01 6.23
CA SER A 163 1.64 -0.42 6.94
C SER A 163 0.77 0.37 5.98
N SER A 164 -0.20 -0.29 5.37
CA SER A 164 -1.37 0.40 4.79
C SER A 164 -2.55 0.38 5.75
N GLN A 165 -3.47 1.32 5.61
CA GLN A 165 -4.70 1.37 6.40
C GLN A 165 -5.87 1.80 5.51
N ALA A 166 -7.03 1.22 5.74
CA ALA A 166 -8.27 1.60 5.08
C ALA A 166 -9.42 1.47 6.07
N ILE A 167 -10.49 2.21 5.86
CA ILE A 167 -11.74 2.02 6.59
C ILE A 167 -12.64 1.15 5.72
N PHE A 168 -13.16 0.07 6.29
CA PHE A 168 -14.11 -0.83 5.62
C PHE A 168 -15.52 -0.26 5.72
N GLU A 169 -15.74 0.83 5.00
CA GLU A 169 -17.00 1.57 4.99
C GLU A 169 -17.29 1.99 3.55
N ASN A 170 -18.57 1.96 3.18
CA ASN A 170 -19.07 2.27 1.85
C ASN A 170 -18.31 1.52 0.75
N VAL A 171 -17.93 0.25 1.00
CA VAL A 171 -17.22 -0.59 0.04
C VAL A 171 -18.25 -1.18 -0.92
N SER A 172 -18.11 -0.90 -2.21
CA SER A 172 -18.93 -1.45 -3.28
C SER A 172 -18.52 -2.88 -3.64
N PHE A 173 -17.22 -3.13 -3.73
CA PHE A 173 -16.63 -4.45 -3.88
C PHE A 173 -15.20 -4.47 -3.35
N LEU A 174 -14.74 -5.68 -3.05
CA LEU A 174 -13.38 -5.95 -2.62
C LEU A 174 -12.75 -6.96 -3.58
N GLU A 175 -11.50 -6.74 -3.93
CA GLU A 175 -10.69 -7.74 -4.62
C GLU A 175 -9.54 -8.19 -3.72
N THR A 176 -9.23 -9.47 -3.77
CA THR A 176 -8.14 -10.08 -3.02
C THR A 176 -7.08 -10.54 -4.01
N CYS A 177 -5.82 -10.21 -3.74
CA CYS A 177 -4.67 -10.65 -4.50
C CYS A 177 -3.95 -11.76 -3.72
N SER A 178 -3.84 -12.95 -4.31
CA SER A 178 -3.16 -14.10 -3.70
C SER A 178 -2.06 -14.64 -4.57
N ILE A 179 -0.98 -15.11 -3.96
CA ILE A 179 0.11 -15.84 -4.61
C ILE A 179 0.22 -17.21 -3.93
N GLY A 180 -0.07 -18.26 -4.69
CA GLY A 180 -0.29 -19.59 -4.11
C GLY A 180 -1.46 -19.57 -3.11
N SER A 181 -1.26 -20.15 -1.92
CA SER A 181 -2.28 -20.18 -0.86
C SER A 181 -2.29 -18.92 0.03
N ARG A 182 -1.49 -17.90 -0.27
CA ARG A 182 -1.36 -16.71 0.60
C ARG A 182 -2.01 -15.50 -0.05
N CYS A 183 -2.96 -14.90 0.64
CA CYS A 183 -3.43 -13.56 0.33
C CYS A 183 -2.31 -12.56 0.64
N LYS A 184 -1.89 -11.80 -0.37
CA LYS A 184 -0.81 -10.80 -0.28
C LYS A 184 -1.36 -9.40 -0.12
N GLY A 185 -2.55 -9.13 -0.66
CA GLY A 185 -3.20 -7.83 -0.52
C GLY A 185 -4.66 -7.84 -0.89
N MET A 186 -5.28 -6.69 -0.69
CA MET A 186 -6.67 -6.44 -1.04
C MET A 186 -6.82 -5.04 -1.62
N MET A 187 -7.76 -4.89 -2.54
CA MET A 187 -8.23 -3.60 -3.03
C MET A 187 -9.68 -3.42 -2.63
N LEU A 188 -9.96 -2.35 -1.88
CA LEU A 188 -11.31 -1.94 -1.50
C LEU A 188 -11.75 -0.86 -2.47
N THR A 189 -12.79 -1.12 -3.24
CA THR A 189 -13.42 -0.09 -4.07
C THR A 189 -14.63 0.46 -3.34
N CYS A 190 -14.61 1.74 -3.02
CA CYS A 190 -15.70 2.43 -2.35
C CYS A 190 -16.81 2.82 -3.33
N LEU A 191 -18.00 3.14 -2.81
CA LEU A 191 -19.18 3.54 -3.58
C LEU A 191 -18.97 4.87 -4.33
N ASP A 192 -18.09 5.72 -3.81
CA ASP A 192 -17.62 6.96 -4.45
C ASP A 192 -16.55 6.71 -5.53
N GLY A 193 -16.23 5.45 -5.82
CA GLY A 193 -15.20 5.06 -6.78
C GLY A 193 -13.77 5.18 -6.25
N HIS A 194 -13.56 5.50 -4.97
CA HIS A 194 -12.23 5.52 -4.38
C HIS A 194 -11.70 4.11 -4.14
N GLU A 195 -10.47 3.87 -4.56
CA GLU A 195 -9.80 2.58 -4.40
C GLU A 195 -8.77 2.68 -3.29
N LYS A 196 -8.82 1.77 -2.32
CA LYS A 196 -7.87 1.71 -1.20
C LYS A 196 -7.16 0.37 -1.21
N VAL A 197 -5.83 0.42 -1.21
CA VAL A 197 -4.98 -0.76 -1.26
C VAL A 197 -4.53 -1.14 0.15
N LEU A 198 -4.65 -2.42 0.48
CA LEU A 198 -4.18 -3.03 1.70
C LEU A 198 -3.19 -4.14 1.39
N GLY A 199 -2.08 -4.20 2.13
CA GLY A 199 -1.03 -5.18 1.84
C GLY A 199 -0.30 -4.92 0.52
N GLN A 200 0.09 -5.99 -0.18
CA GLN A 200 0.79 -5.99 -1.45
C GLN A 200 -0.20 -6.26 -2.59
N TRP A 201 -0.32 -5.30 -3.50
CA TRP A 201 -1.18 -5.42 -4.66
C TRP A 201 -0.34 -5.53 -5.92
N HIS A 202 -0.62 -6.58 -6.68
CA HIS A 202 0.12 -6.94 -7.88
C HIS A 202 -0.76 -6.63 -9.08
N GLU A 203 -0.66 -5.38 -9.57
CA GLU A 203 -1.36 -4.94 -10.78
C GLU A 203 -0.48 -5.19 -12.01
N ASP A 204 -1.04 -5.86 -13.02
CA ASP A 204 -0.39 -6.11 -14.32
C ASP A 204 1.02 -6.76 -14.22
N THR A 205 1.33 -7.42 -13.11
CA THR A 205 2.61 -8.11 -12.94
C THR A 205 2.59 -9.44 -13.68
N LEU A 206 3.63 -9.71 -14.47
CA LEU A 206 3.86 -10.95 -15.22
C LEU A 206 4.06 -12.20 -14.34
N THR A 207 3.83 -12.12 -13.04
CA THR A 207 3.95 -13.26 -12.14
C THR A 207 2.81 -14.24 -12.38
N GLU A 208 3.13 -15.35 -13.03
CA GLU A 208 2.21 -16.41 -13.49
C GLU A 208 1.33 -17.06 -12.40
N ASN A 209 1.51 -16.69 -11.13
CA ASN A 209 0.84 -17.30 -9.98
C ASN A 209 -0.04 -16.32 -9.18
N VAL A 210 -0.35 -15.15 -9.73
CA VAL A 210 -1.26 -14.19 -9.07
C VAL A 210 -2.71 -14.55 -9.38
N THR A 211 -3.47 -14.84 -8.33
CA THR A 211 -4.93 -15.03 -8.41
C THR A 211 -5.63 -13.81 -7.82
N ILE A 212 -6.43 -13.14 -8.65
CA ILE A 212 -7.35 -12.07 -8.21
C ILE A 212 -8.74 -12.66 -8.04
N ARG A 213 -9.33 -12.46 -6.86
CA ARG A 213 -10.73 -12.86 -6.59
C ARG A 213 -11.53 -11.65 -6.14
N ARG A 214 -12.66 -11.43 -6.80
CA ARG A 214 -13.63 -10.40 -6.44
C ARG A 214 -14.65 -10.94 -5.43
N LEU A 215 -14.97 -10.09 -4.46
CA LEU A 215 -15.96 -10.30 -3.40
C LEU A 215 -16.88 -9.08 -3.38
N ASP A 216 -18.17 -9.27 -3.62
CA ASP A 216 -19.16 -8.20 -3.60
C ASP A 216 -19.87 -8.20 -2.23
N PRO A 217 -19.54 -7.26 -1.31
CA PRO A 217 -20.12 -7.18 0.02
C PRO A 217 -21.59 -6.80 -0.07
N LEU A 218 -22.43 -7.60 0.57
CA LEU A 218 -23.79 -7.18 0.89
C LEU A 218 -23.75 -6.20 2.06
N HIS A 219 -24.70 -5.27 2.08
CA HIS A 219 -24.99 -4.48 3.28
C HIS A 219 -25.22 -5.50 4.41
N HIS A 220 -24.53 -5.35 5.55
CA HIS A 220 -24.54 -6.27 6.71
C HIS A 220 -23.53 -7.44 6.74
N GLN A 221 -22.67 -7.60 5.73
CA GLN A 221 -21.57 -8.58 5.82
C GLN A 221 -20.31 -7.97 6.45
N GLY A 222 -19.65 -8.75 7.31
CA GLY A 222 -18.31 -8.47 7.82
C GLY A 222 -17.25 -9.17 6.97
N LEU A 223 -16.02 -8.67 7.03
CA LEU A 223 -14.86 -9.30 6.40
C LEU A 223 -14.25 -10.30 7.37
N CYS A 224 -14.09 -11.54 6.94
CA CYS A 224 -13.48 -12.62 7.70
C CYS A 224 -12.14 -13.01 7.08
N LEU A 225 -11.07 -12.89 7.86
CA LEU A 225 -9.74 -13.33 7.47
C LEU A 225 -9.46 -14.67 8.13
N PHE A 226 -9.17 -15.69 7.33
CA PHE A 226 -8.76 -17.01 7.80
C PHE A 226 -7.24 -17.05 7.82
N LEU A 227 -6.69 -17.29 9.00
CA LEU A 227 -5.26 -17.35 9.21
C LEU A 227 -4.78 -18.80 9.15
N SER A 228 -3.63 -18.98 8.54
CA SER A 228 -2.91 -20.24 8.54
C SER A 228 -1.51 -20.04 9.07
N HIS A 229 -1.02 -21.05 9.79
CA HIS A 229 0.28 -21.02 10.44
C HIS A 229 1.31 -21.64 9.50
N GLY A 230 2.16 -20.80 8.92
CA GLY A 230 3.35 -21.25 8.20
C GLY A 230 4.49 -21.58 9.15
N ASN A 231 5.63 -21.99 8.60
CA ASN A 231 6.83 -22.35 9.37
C ASN A 231 7.40 -21.18 10.18
N GLU A 232 7.13 -19.93 9.79
CA GLU A 232 7.70 -18.76 10.46
C GLU A 232 6.62 -17.91 11.15
N PHE A 233 5.53 -17.57 10.44
CA PHE A 233 4.51 -16.64 10.93
C PHE A 233 3.10 -16.95 10.39
N PRO A 234 2.05 -16.56 11.12
CA PRO A 234 0.68 -16.62 10.61
C PRO A 234 0.50 -15.69 9.42
N TYR A 235 -0.21 -16.16 8.39
CA TYR A 235 -0.56 -15.39 7.20
C TYR A 235 -2.04 -15.53 6.86
N VAL A 236 -2.58 -14.59 6.09
CA VAL A 236 -3.95 -14.70 5.58
C VAL A 236 -3.96 -15.68 4.44
N GLU A 237 -4.61 -16.82 4.64
CA GLU A 237 -4.80 -17.81 3.58
C GLU A 237 -5.98 -17.42 2.69
N ARG A 238 -7.08 -17.00 3.32
CA ARG A 238 -8.33 -16.74 2.63
C ARG A 238 -9.07 -15.58 3.26
N VAL A 239 -9.79 -14.85 2.41
CA VAL A 239 -10.68 -13.76 2.79
C VAL A 239 -12.08 -14.11 2.34
N GLU A 240 -13.06 -13.94 3.22
CA GLU A 240 -14.46 -14.17 2.92
C GLU A 240 -15.35 -13.05 3.46
N LEU A 241 -16.53 -12.94 2.88
CA LEU A 241 -17.62 -12.12 3.41
C LEU A 241 -18.60 -13.03 4.15
N GLN A 242 -18.93 -12.70 5.38
CA GLN A 242 -19.88 -13.49 6.17
C GLN A 242 -20.97 -12.60 6.78
N PRO A 243 -22.23 -13.08 6.86
CA PRO A 243 -23.27 -12.42 7.61
C PRO A 243 -22.85 -12.25 9.07
N PHE A 244 -23.17 -11.10 9.63
CA PHE A 244 -22.84 -10.84 11.02
C PHE A 244 -23.89 -11.48 11.95
N ASN A 245 -23.53 -12.61 12.58
CA ASN A 245 -24.33 -13.18 13.66
C ASN A 245 -23.83 -12.63 15.00
N ARG A 246 -24.50 -11.59 15.53
CA ARG A 246 -24.22 -11.04 16.88
C ARG A 246 -24.42 -12.03 18.01
N SER A 247 -25.17 -13.10 17.77
CA SER A 247 -25.34 -14.18 18.73
C SER A 247 -24.03 -14.96 18.79
N GLY A 248 -23.21 -14.70 19.82
CA GLY A 248 -21.93 -15.36 20.10
C GLY A 248 -22.04 -16.87 20.42
N GLY A 249 -22.80 -17.61 19.62
CA GLY A 249 -22.78 -19.06 19.59
C GLY A 249 -21.45 -19.49 19.01
N SER A 250 -20.51 -19.82 19.89
CA SER A 250 -19.27 -20.50 19.55
C SER A 250 -19.60 -21.80 18.80
N SER A 251 -19.58 -21.76 17.46
CA SER A 251 -19.65 -22.96 16.64
C SER A 251 -18.30 -23.65 16.74
N HIS A 252 -18.23 -24.60 17.66
CA HIS A 252 -17.02 -25.18 18.24
C HIS A 252 -16.23 -26.16 17.34
N LEU A 253 -16.19 -25.97 16.01
CA LEU A 253 -15.64 -27.00 15.09
C LEU A 253 -14.62 -26.50 14.05
N SER A 254 -14.12 -25.27 14.16
CA SER A 254 -12.99 -24.81 13.33
C SER A 254 -11.76 -24.60 14.19
N THR A 255 -10.72 -25.41 13.97
CA THR A 255 -9.37 -25.19 14.54
C THR A 255 -8.63 -24.03 13.86
N GLN A 256 -9.17 -23.51 12.76
CA GLN A 256 -8.56 -22.40 12.03
C GLN A 256 -8.80 -21.07 12.76
N GLU A 257 -7.72 -20.33 13.00
CA GLU A 257 -7.78 -18.99 13.57
C GLU A 257 -8.45 -18.02 12.60
N LYS A 258 -9.39 -17.23 13.10
CA LYS A 258 -10.22 -16.31 12.32
C LYS A 258 -10.15 -14.91 12.91
N VAL A 259 -10.02 -13.91 12.04
CA VAL A 259 -10.13 -12.49 12.41
C VAL A 259 -11.33 -11.88 11.71
N GLU A 260 -12.27 -11.35 12.48
CA GLU A 260 -13.45 -10.67 11.98
C GLU A 260 -13.25 -9.15 11.98
N ILE A 261 -13.67 -8.51 10.89
CA ILE A 261 -13.61 -7.07 10.69
C ILE A 261 -15.02 -6.59 10.34
N TYR A 262 -15.52 -5.67 11.14
CA TYR A 262 -16.87 -5.16 10.97
C TYR A 262 -16.92 -3.99 9.99
N TYR A 263 -18.08 -3.79 9.38
CA TYR A 263 -18.37 -2.56 8.65
C TYR A 263 -18.11 -1.32 9.53
N GLY A 264 -17.52 -0.28 8.95
CA GLY A 264 -17.03 0.91 9.65
C GLY A 264 -15.69 0.72 10.37
N SER A 265 -15.17 -0.51 10.46
CA SER A 265 -13.89 -0.77 11.14
C SER A 265 -12.70 -0.34 10.29
N ARG A 266 -11.65 0.12 10.95
CA ARG A 266 -10.36 0.38 10.30
C ARG A 266 -9.58 -0.92 10.11
N ILE A 267 -9.34 -1.30 8.86
CA ILE A 267 -8.45 -2.38 8.46
C ILE A 267 -7.01 -1.87 8.35
N ARG A 268 -6.06 -2.74 8.69
CA ARG A 268 -4.62 -2.48 8.51
C ARG A 268 -3.96 -3.56 7.67
N GLY A 269 -3.18 -3.14 6.68
CA GLY A 269 -2.47 -3.98 5.73
C GLY A 269 -1.43 -4.90 6.34
N ASN A 270 -0.87 -4.55 7.50
CA ASN A 270 0.07 -5.40 8.23
C ASN A 270 -0.54 -6.70 8.77
N ARG A 271 -1.88 -6.85 8.69
CA ARG A 271 -2.59 -8.11 8.94
C ARG A 271 -2.74 -8.99 7.70
N ILE A 272 -2.39 -8.50 6.52
CA ILE A 272 -2.71 -9.13 5.23
C ILE A 272 -1.42 -9.46 4.48
N ALA A 273 -0.44 -8.55 4.47
CA ALA A 273 0.83 -8.76 3.79
C ALA A 273 1.93 -9.20 4.78
N GLN A 274 2.41 -10.42 4.60
CA GLN A 274 3.78 -10.80 4.98
C GLN A 274 4.49 -11.47 3.81
N VAL A 275 5.69 -10.97 3.52
CA VAL A 275 6.66 -11.68 2.68
C VAL A 275 7.39 -12.66 3.59
N SER A 276 7.23 -13.97 3.36
CA SER A 276 8.34 -14.86 3.68
C SER A 276 9.29 -14.76 2.51
N SER A 277 10.55 -14.41 2.75
CA SER A 277 11.58 -14.68 1.74
C SER A 277 11.55 -16.17 1.48
N ALA A 278 11.10 -16.61 0.30
CA ALA A 278 11.43 -17.95 -0.15
C ALA A 278 12.95 -17.94 -0.35
N ARG A 279 13.67 -18.69 0.48
CA ARG A 279 15.04 -19.11 0.16
C ARG A 279 14.96 -20.27 -0.81
#